data_AF-A0A2V6H617-F1
#
_entry.id   AF-A0A2V6H617-F1
#
_cell.length_a   1.000
_cell.length_b   1.000
_cell.length_c   1.000
_cell.angle_alpha   90.00
_cell.angle_beta   90.00
_cell.angle_gamma   90.00
#
_symmetry.space_group_name_H-M   'P 1'
#
loop_
_entity.id
_entity.type
_entity.pdbx_description
1 polymer ?
#
loop_
_entity_poly.entity_id
_entity_poly.type
_entity_poly.pdbx_seq_one_letter_code
_entity_poly.pdbx_strand_id
1 'polypeptide(L)'
;LGYLTACPTNVGTGMRASAMLHLPGLVLSELINQVIQAVSKIGLAVRGLYGEGTEAMGNLFQISNQTTLGEKEEDIINRLTKVIETIIDKEHDARQTLLQRKPSTLCDQIGRAYGVLTYAHAMPSKEALNLLSVIKLGIDLGAFPEHQRLQIDELFIQTQPAHLQKSSEQKLNAEERDYLRAQIIRDRLKIFAKPDISKMVRESGPSFTNGPSTNE
;
A
#
# COMPACT_ATOMS: atom_id res chain seq x y z
N LEU A 1 -26.63 -24.59 -10.23
CA LEU A 1 -25.69 -24.17 -9.15
C LEU A 1 -24.34 -23.68 -9.69
N GLY A 2 -23.98 -23.90 -10.96
CA GLY A 2 -22.65 -23.56 -11.46
C GLY A 2 -21.60 -24.62 -11.06
N TYR A 3 -20.35 -24.22 -10.91
CA TYR A 3 -19.25 -25.05 -10.42
C TYR A 3 -19.47 -25.47 -8.97
N LEU A 4 -19.30 -26.77 -8.71
CA LEU A 4 -19.39 -27.35 -7.37
C LEU A 4 -18.03 -27.25 -6.67
N THR A 5 -18.05 -26.92 -5.40
CA THR A 5 -16.85 -26.70 -4.58
C THR A 5 -17.15 -27.00 -3.13
N ALA A 6 -16.13 -27.45 -2.39
CA ALA A 6 -16.25 -27.73 -0.96
C ALA A 6 -16.41 -26.45 -0.12
N CYS A 7 -16.01 -25.28 -0.65
CA CYS A 7 -16.14 -24.00 0.06
C CYS A 7 -17.42 -23.27 -0.38
N PRO A 8 -18.42 -23.07 0.50
CA PRO A 8 -19.69 -22.44 0.13
C PRO A 8 -19.54 -21.05 -0.50
N THR A 9 -18.50 -20.29 -0.11
CA THR A 9 -18.24 -18.94 -0.65
C THR A 9 -17.83 -18.92 -2.12
N ASN A 10 -17.48 -20.07 -2.69
CA ASN A 10 -17.03 -20.20 -4.08
C ASN A 10 -18.10 -20.87 -4.98
N VAL A 11 -19.28 -21.24 -4.47
CA VAL A 11 -20.32 -21.90 -5.28
C VAL A 11 -20.81 -20.95 -6.39
N GLY A 12 -21.05 -21.47 -7.59
CA GLY A 12 -21.46 -20.64 -8.73
C GLY A 12 -20.36 -20.55 -9.77
N THR A 13 -19.76 -19.38 -9.93
CA THR A 13 -18.64 -19.14 -10.85
C THR A 13 -17.33 -19.78 -10.38
N GLY A 14 -17.17 -20.03 -9.08
CA GLY A 14 -15.87 -20.44 -8.52
C GLY A 14 -14.81 -19.34 -8.51
N MET A 15 -15.13 -18.15 -9.02
CA MET A 15 -14.18 -17.06 -9.22
C MET A 15 -14.03 -16.20 -7.96
N ARG A 16 -12.77 -15.91 -7.61
CA ARG A 16 -12.42 -14.87 -6.66
C ARG A 16 -11.46 -13.88 -7.30
N ALA A 17 -12.00 -12.73 -7.67
CA ALA A 17 -11.22 -11.60 -8.17
C ALA A 17 -10.85 -10.68 -7.01
N SER A 18 -9.61 -10.22 -6.96
CA SER A 18 -9.16 -9.26 -5.97
C SER A 18 -8.06 -8.35 -6.50
N ALA A 19 -7.94 -7.18 -5.90
CA ALA A 19 -6.81 -6.28 -6.08
C ALA A 19 -6.24 -5.87 -4.73
N MET A 20 -4.93 -5.69 -4.67
CA MET A 20 -4.23 -5.15 -3.51
C MET A 20 -3.89 -3.69 -3.79
N LEU A 21 -4.31 -2.80 -2.90
CA LEU A 21 -4.12 -1.36 -3.00
C LEU A 21 -3.32 -0.85 -1.81
N HIS A 22 -2.41 0.08 -2.08
CA HIS A 22 -1.68 0.82 -1.06
C HIS A 22 -2.35 2.20 -0.91
N LEU A 23 -3.02 2.42 0.22
CA LEU A 23 -3.92 3.56 0.44
C LEU A 23 -3.46 4.48 1.61
N PRO A 24 -2.19 4.91 1.66
CA PRO A 24 -1.68 5.70 2.77
C PRO A 24 -2.29 7.10 2.83
N GLY A 25 -2.67 7.72 1.71
CA GLY A 25 -3.29 9.05 1.68
C GLY A 25 -4.66 9.04 2.36
N LEU A 26 -5.49 8.05 2.05
CA LEU A 26 -6.79 7.83 2.71
C LEU A 26 -6.65 7.51 4.20
N VAL A 27 -5.62 6.76 4.60
CA VAL A 27 -5.36 6.46 6.01
C VAL A 27 -4.91 7.72 6.76
N LEU A 28 -3.92 8.45 6.23
CA LEU A 28 -3.39 9.67 6.84
C LEU A 28 -4.41 10.82 6.89
N SER A 29 -5.41 10.78 5.99
CA SER A 29 -6.53 11.72 5.97
C SER A 29 -7.73 11.25 6.79
N GLU A 30 -7.64 10.09 7.46
CA GLU A 30 -8.71 9.48 8.27
C GLU A 30 -10.00 9.16 7.47
N LEU A 31 -9.89 9.00 6.15
CA LEU A 31 -11.01 8.73 5.23
C LEU A 31 -11.23 7.25 4.96
N ILE A 32 -10.27 6.39 5.30
CA ILE A 32 -10.29 4.97 4.92
C ILE A 32 -11.53 4.21 5.43
N ASN A 33 -12.00 4.51 6.64
CA ASN A 33 -13.18 3.86 7.22
C ASN A 33 -14.45 4.15 6.41
N GLN A 34 -14.57 5.37 5.86
CA GLN A 34 -15.69 5.74 5.00
C GLN A 34 -15.65 4.97 3.68
N VAL A 35 -14.46 4.80 3.11
CA VAL A 35 -14.25 4.00 1.89
C VAL A 35 -14.62 2.53 2.15
N ILE A 36 -14.14 1.93 3.24
CA ILE A 36 -14.46 0.54 3.61
C ILE A 36 -15.98 0.36 3.72
N GLN A 37 -16.66 1.25 4.44
CA GLN A 37 -18.12 1.18 4.59
C GLN A 37 -18.87 1.31 3.26
N ALA A 38 -18.42 2.20 2.36
CA ALA A 38 -19.02 2.36 1.04
C ALA A 38 -18.85 1.11 0.18
N VAL A 39 -17.65 0.51 0.18
CA VAL A 39 -17.33 -0.70 -0.57
C VAL A 39 -18.10 -1.92 -0.05
N SER A 40 -18.25 -2.06 1.27
CA SER A 40 -19.06 -3.14 1.84
C SER A 40 -20.55 -3.04 1.50
N LYS A 41 -21.11 -1.82 1.40
CA LYS A 41 -22.52 -1.61 1.03
C LYS A 41 -22.86 -2.08 -0.39
N ILE A 42 -21.87 -2.19 -1.27
CA ILE A 42 -22.05 -2.62 -2.67
C ILE A 42 -21.64 -4.08 -2.91
N GLY A 43 -21.51 -4.88 -1.83
CA GLY A 43 -21.30 -6.32 -1.92
C GLY A 43 -19.84 -6.74 -2.20
N LEU A 44 -18.88 -5.88 -1.89
CA LEU A 44 -17.46 -6.17 -1.97
C LEU A 44 -16.84 -6.30 -0.57
N ALA A 45 -15.83 -7.16 -0.45
CA ALA A 45 -15.07 -7.31 0.78
C ALA A 45 -13.84 -6.38 0.74
N VAL A 46 -13.54 -5.74 1.88
CA VAL A 46 -12.26 -5.07 2.11
C VAL A 46 -11.60 -5.69 3.32
N ARG A 47 -10.32 -6.06 3.19
CA ARG A 47 -9.53 -6.69 4.27
C ARG A 47 -8.11 -6.14 4.27
N GLY A 48 -7.48 -6.09 5.44
CA GLY A 48 -6.03 -5.81 5.53
C GLY A 48 -5.21 -6.99 5.02
N LEU A 49 -3.89 -6.81 4.93
CA LEU A 49 -2.94 -7.83 4.45
C LEU A 49 -3.03 -9.18 5.20
N TYR A 50 -3.44 -9.18 6.48
CA TYR A 50 -3.55 -10.37 7.33
C TYR A 50 -4.97 -10.86 7.59
N GLY A 51 -5.98 -10.34 6.88
CA GLY A 51 -7.35 -10.88 6.89
C GLY A 51 -8.41 -10.00 7.54
N GLU A 52 -9.53 -10.62 7.89
CA GLU A 52 -10.73 -9.94 8.41
C GLU A 52 -10.54 -9.42 9.84
N GLY A 53 -10.96 -8.18 10.10
CA GLY A 53 -10.88 -7.56 11.42
C GLY A 53 -9.47 -7.16 11.87
N THR A 54 -8.44 -7.33 11.03
CA THR A 54 -7.08 -6.90 11.33
C THR A 54 -6.85 -5.44 10.91
N GLU A 55 -6.09 -4.69 11.71
CA GLU A 55 -5.57 -3.40 11.26
C GLU A 55 -4.77 -3.59 9.97
N ALA A 56 -5.00 -2.71 8.98
CA ALA A 56 -4.31 -2.76 7.71
C ALA A 56 -2.86 -2.30 7.86
N MET A 57 -1.99 -3.25 8.25
CA MET A 57 -0.56 -3.01 8.38
C MET A 57 0.03 -2.55 7.06
N GLY A 58 0.84 -1.50 7.12
CA GLY A 58 1.47 -0.90 5.93
C GLY A 58 0.48 -0.25 4.97
N ASN A 59 -0.73 0.10 5.41
CA ASN A 59 -1.76 0.73 4.57
C ASN A 59 -2.10 -0.08 3.31
N LEU A 60 -1.97 -1.41 3.39
CA LEU A 60 -2.28 -2.33 2.30
C LEU A 60 -3.66 -2.96 2.53
N PHE A 61 -4.51 -2.83 1.53
CA PHE A 61 -5.90 -3.29 1.54
C PHE A 61 -6.15 -4.19 0.35
N GLN A 62 -6.79 -5.33 0.59
CA GLN A 62 -7.31 -6.19 -0.45
C GLN A 62 -8.80 -5.93 -0.62
N ILE A 63 -9.22 -5.68 -1.87
CA ILE A 63 -10.62 -5.56 -2.26
C ILE A 63 -10.97 -6.76 -3.12
N SER A 64 -12.04 -7.47 -2.78
CA SER A 64 -12.48 -8.67 -3.53
C SER A 64 -13.99 -8.77 -3.65
N ASN A 65 -14.46 -9.56 -4.62
CA ASN A 65 -15.87 -9.93 -4.67
C ASN A 65 -16.28 -10.82 -3.48
N GLN A 66 -17.53 -10.70 -3.04
CA GLN A 66 -18.18 -11.63 -2.11
C GLN A 66 -19.19 -12.54 -2.83
N THR A 67 -19.89 -12.01 -3.82
CA THR A 67 -20.87 -12.77 -4.60
C THR A 67 -20.18 -13.60 -5.67
N THR A 68 -20.51 -14.89 -5.72
CA THR A 68 -19.99 -15.87 -6.69
C THR A 68 -21.10 -16.65 -7.40
N LEU A 69 -22.34 -16.64 -6.89
CA LEU A 69 -23.50 -17.30 -7.46
C LEU A 69 -24.53 -16.28 -7.98
N GLY A 70 -25.07 -16.52 -9.17
CA GLY A 70 -26.16 -15.71 -9.74
C GLY A 70 -25.70 -14.46 -10.50
N GLU A 71 -24.39 -14.28 -10.70
CA GLU A 71 -23.80 -13.23 -11.52
C GLU A 71 -22.80 -13.84 -12.51
N LYS A 72 -22.59 -13.20 -13.66
CA LYS A 72 -21.54 -13.59 -14.61
C LYS A 72 -20.18 -13.09 -14.12
N GLU A 73 -19.13 -13.84 -14.42
CA GLU A 73 -17.74 -13.49 -14.12
C GLU A 73 -17.35 -12.10 -14.66
N GLU A 74 -17.77 -11.77 -15.88
CA GLU A 74 -17.52 -10.48 -16.51
C GLU A 74 -18.15 -9.32 -15.72
N ASP A 75 -19.38 -9.50 -15.21
CA ASP A 75 -20.07 -8.48 -14.42
C ASP A 75 -19.38 -8.28 -13.06
N ILE A 76 -18.89 -9.37 -12.44
CA ILE A 76 -18.10 -9.34 -11.21
C ILE A 76 -16.82 -8.53 -11.42
N ILE A 77 -16.07 -8.82 -12.49
CA ILE A 77 -14.82 -8.11 -12.82
C ILE A 77 -15.09 -6.64 -13.14
N ASN A 78 -16.11 -6.34 -13.95
CA ASN A 78 -16.48 -4.97 -14.30
C ASN A 78 -16.87 -4.14 -13.08
N ARG A 79 -17.65 -4.70 -12.16
CA ARG A 79 -18.02 -4.04 -10.90
C ARG A 79 -16.79 -3.80 -10.02
N LEU A 80 -15.94 -4.81 -9.85
CA LEU A 80 -14.72 -4.70 -9.05
C LEU A 80 -13.78 -3.62 -9.61
N THR A 81 -13.57 -3.61 -10.93
CA THR A 81 -12.69 -2.66 -11.62
C THR A 81 -13.13 -1.22 -11.41
N LYS A 82 -14.42 -0.90 -11.64
CA LYS A 82 -14.98 0.45 -11.44
C LYS A 82 -14.79 0.95 -10.00
N VAL A 83 -14.95 0.07 -9.02
CA VAL A 83 -14.77 0.41 -7.60
C VAL A 83 -13.29 0.66 -7.29
N ILE A 84 -12.40 -0.17 -7.83
CA ILE A 84 -10.95 0.02 -7.67
C ILE A 84 -10.51 1.36 -8.26
N GLU A 85 -10.94 1.70 -9.48
CA GLU A 85 -10.65 2.99 -10.13
C GLU A 85 -11.10 4.16 -9.26
N THR A 86 -12.34 4.11 -8.75
CA THR A 86 -12.87 5.15 -7.84
C THR A 86 -12.03 5.31 -6.57
N ILE A 87 -11.48 4.22 -6.04
CA ILE A 87 -10.63 4.24 -4.84
C ILE A 87 -9.24 4.79 -5.15
N ILE A 88 -8.69 4.46 -6.32
CA ILE A 88 -7.42 5.02 -6.80
C ILE A 88 -7.55 6.54 -6.93
N ASP A 89 -8.62 7.05 -7.53
CA ASP A 89 -8.86 8.50 -7.66
C ASP A 89 -8.93 9.19 -6.29
N LYS A 90 -9.69 8.61 -5.35
CA LYS A 90 -9.79 9.12 -3.97
C LYS A 90 -8.46 9.11 -3.23
N GLU A 91 -7.63 8.10 -3.46
CA GLU A 91 -6.28 8.03 -2.88
C GLU A 91 -5.37 9.10 -3.48
N HIS A 92 -5.45 9.33 -4.79
CA HIS A 92 -4.71 10.39 -5.45
C HIS A 92 -5.10 11.77 -4.90
N ASP A 93 -6.39 12.06 -4.81
CA ASP A 93 -6.92 13.30 -4.24
C ASP A 93 -6.48 13.51 -2.78
N ALA A 94 -6.49 12.45 -1.97
CA ALA A 94 -6.04 12.49 -0.59
C ALA A 94 -4.55 12.82 -0.49
N ARG A 95 -3.71 12.22 -1.35
CA ARG A 95 -2.27 12.54 -1.42
C ARG A 95 -2.02 13.99 -1.82
N GLN A 96 -2.71 14.49 -2.84
CA GLN A 96 -2.59 15.89 -3.26
C GLN A 96 -3.03 16.85 -2.16
N THR A 97 -4.13 16.55 -1.48
CA THR A 97 -4.61 17.34 -0.34
C THR A 97 -3.59 17.37 0.79
N LEU A 98 -2.93 16.25 1.10
CA LEU A 98 -1.88 16.17 2.11
C LEU A 98 -0.66 17.01 1.70
N LEU A 99 -0.23 16.95 0.44
CA LEU A 99 0.86 17.79 -0.09
C LEU A 99 0.55 19.29 0.02
N GLN A 100 -0.68 19.70 -0.29
CA GLN A 100 -1.06 21.11 -0.27
C GLN A 100 -1.30 21.64 1.15
N ARG A 101 -1.98 20.87 2.01
CA ARG A 101 -2.45 21.34 3.31
C ARG A 101 -1.52 20.99 4.47
N LYS A 102 -0.78 19.89 4.37
CA LYS A 102 0.08 19.37 5.44
C LYS A 102 1.48 18.93 4.92
N PRO A 103 2.17 19.72 4.07
CA PRO A 103 3.45 19.31 3.49
C PRO A 103 4.49 19.01 4.57
N SER A 104 4.65 19.89 5.57
CA SER A 104 5.65 19.72 6.63
C SER A 104 5.45 18.44 7.44
N THR A 105 4.19 18.07 7.73
CA THR A 105 3.87 16.82 8.42
C THR A 105 4.27 15.60 7.61
N LEU A 106 4.00 15.62 6.30
CA LEU A 106 4.35 14.53 5.40
C LEU A 106 5.87 14.38 5.27
N CYS A 107 6.58 15.50 5.15
CA CYS A 107 8.03 15.53 5.09
C CYS A 107 8.68 14.99 6.37
N ASP A 108 8.17 15.40 7.54
CA ASP A 108 8.62 14.90 8.85
C ASP A 108 8.37 13.39 8.98
N GLN A 109 7.19 12.91 8.58
CA GLN A 109 6.86 11.48 8.59
C GLN A 109 7.81 10.67 7.70
N ILE A 110 8.07 11.11 6.48
CA ILE A 110 9.00 10.45 5.55
C ILE A 110 10.43 10.45 6.13
N GLY A 111 10.90 11.59 6.62
CA GLY A 111 12.22 11.72 7.22
C GLY A 111 12.40 10.83 8.45
N ARG A 112 11.41 10.79 9.35
CA ARG A 112 11.41 9.92 10.53
C ARG A 112 11.39 8.46 10.14
N ALA A 113 10.54 8.06 9.21
CA ALA A 113 10.48 6.67 8.75
C ALA A 113 11.82 6.23 8.16
N TYR A 114 12.44 7.07 7.33
CA TYR A 114 13.76 6.80 6.77
C TYR A 114 14.82 6.66 7.87
N GLY A 115 14.85 7.59 8.83
CA GLY A 115 15.77 7.54 9.96
C GLY A 115 15.62 6.26 10.79
N VAL A 116 14.40 5.94 11.20
CA VAL A 116 14.13 4.74 12.01
C VAL A 116 14.53 3.47 11.24
N LEU A 117 14.14 3.33 9.97
CA LEU A 117 14.49 2.16 9.16
C LEU A 117 16.01 2.04 8.91
N THR A 118 16.74 3.15 8.89
CA THR A 118 18.20 3.16 8.66
C THR A 118 19.01 2.88 9.93
N TYR A 119 18.48 3.17 11.12
CA TYR A 119 19.25 3.12 12.38
C TYR A 119 18.70 2.17 13.44
N ALA A 120 17.42 1.79 13.41
CA ALA A 120 16.82 0.92 14.43
C ALA A 120 17.48 -0.46 14.45
N HIS A 121 17.72 -1.01 15.64
CA HIS A 121 18.36 -2.32 15.84
C HIS A 121 17.39 -3.47 16.12
N ALA A 122 16.15 -3.17 16.49
CA ALA A 122 15.05 -4.13 16.62
C ALA A 122 13.78 -3.47 16.10
N MET A 123 12.95 -4.21 15.37
CA MET A 123 11.75 -3.65 14.77
C MET A 123 10.65 -4.72 14.67
N PRO A 124 9.52 -4.57 15.37
CA PRO A 124 8.36 -5.44 15.22
C PRO A 124 7.77 -5.40 13.80
N SER A 125 7.05 -6.45 13.41
CA SER A 125 6.50 -6.57 12.05
C SER A 125 5.55 -5.42 11.67
N LYS A 126 4.66 -5.03 12.60
CA LYS A 126 3.69 -3.95 12.38
C LYS A 126 4.39 -2.61 12.15
N GLU A 127 5.39 -2.29 12.97
CA GLU A 127 6.17 -1.06 12.84
C GLU A 127 6.91 -1.03 11.50
N ALA A 128 7.62 -2.11 11.15
CA ALA A 128 8.33 -2.21 9.87
C ALA A 128 7.43 -1.94 8.67
N LEU A 129 6.27 -2.58 8.62
CA LEU A 129 5.32 -2.40 7.51
C LEU A 129 4.78 -0.97 7.41
N ASN A 130 4.46 -0.36 8.56
CA ASN A 130 3.98 1.02 8.57
C ASN A 130 5.06 2.00 8.12
N LEU A 131 6.31 1.82 8.53
CA LEU A 131 7.42 2.67 8.10
C LEU A 131 7.77 2.45 6.62
N LEU A 132 7.82 1.20 6.15
CA LEU A 132 8.02 0.88 4.73
C LEU A 132 6.90 1.47 3.85
N SER A 133 5.67 1.48 4.35
CA SER A 133 4.52 2.13 3.70
C SER A 133 4.72 3.63 3.53
N VAL A 134 5.30 4.31 4.53
CA VAL A 134 5.66 5.72 4.46
C VAL A 134 6.79 5.96 3.45
N ILE A 135 7.80 5.09 3.38
CA ILE A 135 8.85 5.20 2.34
C ILE A 135 8.27 5.01 0.94
N LYS A 136 7.40 4.01 0.76
CA LYS A 136 6.71 3.78 -0.51
C LYS A 136 5.87 4.99 -0.93
N LEU A 137 5.15 5.61 0.01
CA LEU A 137 4.47 6.89 -0.23
C LEU A 137 5.48 7.98 -0.62
N GLY A 138 6.62 8.07 0.06
CA GLY A 138 7.68 9.01 -0.29
C GLY A 138 8.19 8.84 -1.72
N ILE A 139 8.35 7.60 -2.19
CA ILE A 139 8.70 7.30 -3.59
C ILE A 139 7.60 7.81 -4.53
N ASP A 140 6.34 7.46 -4.24
CA ASP A 140 5.20 7.88 -5.05
C ASP A 140 5.03 9.41 -5.16
N LEU A 141 5.52 10.14 -4.16
CA LEU A 141 5.48 11.60 -4.11
C LEU A 141 6.79 12.25 -4.60
N GLY A 142 7.75 11.49 -5.11
CA GLY A 142 9.00 12.00 -5.67
C GLY A 142 10.08 12.35 -4.64
N ALA A 143 9.92 11.97 -3.38
CA ALA A 143 10.96 12.13 -2.34
C ALA A 143 12.16 11.21 -2.57
N PHE A 144 11.96 10.11 -3.29
CA PHE A 144 12.99 9.12 -3.62
C PHE A 144 12.91 8.76 -5.11
N PRO A 145 14.00 8.28 -5.72
CA PRO A 145 13.98 7.81 -7.10
C PRO A 145 13.04 6.61 -7.32
N GLU A 146 12.26 6.63 -8.40
CA GLU A 146 11.28 5.58 -8.74
C GLU A 146 11.90 4.17 -8.87
N HIS A 147 13.15 4.06 -9.35
CA HIS A 147 13.84 2.77 -9.49
C HIS A 147 14.10 2.05 -8.16
N GLN A 148 13.91 2.73 -7.02
CA GLN A 148 14.05 2.16 -5.69
C GLN A 148 12.77 1.48 -5.17
N ARG A 149 11.63 1.65 -5.85
CA ARG A 149 10.32 1.07 -5.46
C ARG A 149 10.41 -0.43 -5.22
N LEU A 150 10.99 -1.17 -6.16
CA LEU A 150 11.07 -2.64 -6.08
C LEU A 150 11.84 -3.10 -4.83
N GLN A 151 12.88 -2.38 -4.42
CA GLN A 151 13.66 -2.73 -3.23
C GLN A 151 12.83 -2.62 -1.96
N ILE A 152 11.92 -1.63 -1.89
CA ILE A 152 10.99 -1.46 -0.77
C ILE A 152 9.89 -2.52 -0.82
N ASP A 153 9.33 -2.80 -1.99
CA ASP A 153 8.30 -3.84 -2.17
C ASP A 153 8.80 -5.22 -1.76
N GLU A 154 10.07 -5.55 -2.05
CA GLU A 154 10.68 -6.79 -1.58
C GLU A 154 10.78 -6.85 -0.05
N LEU A 155 11.08 -5.73 0.61
CA LEU A 155 11.17 -5.69 2.08
C LEU A 155 9.82 -5.98 2.73
N PHE A 156 8.69 -5.62 2.11
CA PHE A 156 7.36 -6.00 2.61
C PHE A 156 7.20 -7.52 2.78
N ILE A 157 7.86 -8.31 1.92
CA ILE A 157 7.76 -9.77 1.90
C ILE A 157 8.89 -10.40 2.72
N GLN A 158 10.15 -10.00 2.47
CA GLN A 158 11.33 -10.62 3.07
C GLN A 158 11.40 -10.41 4.59
N THR A 159 10.78 -9.34 5.10
CA THR A 159 10.80 -9.03 6.53
C THR A 159 9.67 -9.70 7.33
N GLN A 160 8.86 -10.53 6.68
CA GLN A 160 7.76 -11.24 7.34
C GLN A 160 8.26 -12.36 8.26
N PRO A 161 7.57 -12.66 9.37
CA PRO A 161 8.04 -13.65 10.35
C PRO A 161 8.41 -15.01 9.74
N ALA A 162 7.58 -15.54 8.84
CA ALA A 162 7.82 -16.83 8.18
C ALA A 162 8.96 -16.76 7.15
N HIS A 163 9.14 -15.62 6.49
CA HIS A 163 10.22 -15.43 5.51
C HIS A 163 11.57 -15.33 6.22
N LEU A 164 11.63 -14.55 7.31
CA LEU A 164 12.80 -14.48 8.19
C LEU A 164 13.17 -15.84 8.78
N GLN A 165 12.16 -16.60 9.22
CA GLN A 165 12.37 -17.96 9.73
C GLN A 165 12.89 -18.90 8.64
N LYS A 166 12.40 -18.77 7.40
CA LYS A 166 12.84 -19.60 6.27
C LYS A 166 14.24 -19.23 5.78
N SER A 167 14.62 -17.95 5.83
CA SER A 167 15.96 -17.50 5.46
C SER A 167 17.01 -17.79 6.53
N SER A 168 16.59 -18.11 7.74
CA SER A 168 17.47 -18.49 8.86
C SER A 168 17.61 -20.01 8.93
N GLU A 169 18.83 -20.48 9.18
CA GLU A 169 19.11 -21.92 9.43
C GLU A 169 18.67 -22.37 10.82
N GLN A 170 18.31 -21.43 11.69
CA GLN A 170 17.94 -21.68 13.09
C GLN A 170 16.51 -21.18 13.39
N LYS A 171 15.87 -21.81 14.38
CA LYS A 171 14.57 -21.38 14.89
C LYS A 171 14.71 -20.04 15.61
N LEU A 172 14.02 -19.01 15.12
CA LEU A 172 14.07 -17.67 15.68
C LEU A 172 12.90 -17.44 16.63
N ASN A 173 13.18 -16.91 17.82
CA ASN A 173 12.19 -16.35 18.72
C ASN A 173 11.69 -14.97 18.23
N ALA A 174 10.77 -14.33 18.95
CA ALA A 174 10.20 -13.04 18.51
C ALA A 174 11.22 -11.90 18.46
N GLU A 175 12.07 -11.79 19.48
CA GLU A 175 13.10 -10.76 19.59
C GLU A 175 14.19 -10.93 18.52
N GLU A 176 14.63 -12.18 18.28
CA GLU A 176 15.60 -12.50 17.24
C GLU A 176 15.07 -12.16 15.84
N ARG A 177 13.77 -12.39 15.59
CA ARG A 177 13.13 -11.96 14.33
C ARG A 177 13.10 -10.44 14.21
N ASP A 178 12.87 -9.72 15.29
CA ASP A 178 12.82 -8.26 15.28
C ASP A 178 14.20 -7.65 15.03
N TYR A 179 15.26 -8.26 15.59
CA TYR A 179 16.64 -7.89 15.30
C TYR A 179 17.04 -8.19 13.86
N LEU A 180 16.77 -9.41 13.37
CA LEU A 180 17.09 -9.82 12.00
C LEU A 180 16.32 -8.97 10.97
N ARG A 181 15.04 -8.66 11.23
CA ARG A 181 14.25 -7.74 10.42
C ARG A 181 14.92 -6.39 10.29
N ALA A 182 15.26 -5.78 11.42
CA ALA A 182 15.90 -4.49 11.44
C ALA A 182 17.25 -4.53 10.70
N GLN A 183 18.04 -5.59 10.88
CA GLN A 183 19.31 -5.78 10.18
C GLN A 183 19.12 -5.82 8.65
N ILE A 184 18.22 -6.65 8.14
CA ILE A 184 17.95 -6.77 6.70
C ILE A 184 17.50 -5.43 6.11
N ILE A 185 16.62 -4.71 6.80
CA ILE A 185 16.14 -3.40 6.37
C ILE A 185 17.31 -2.40 6.33
N ARG A 186 18.11 -2.30 7.40
CA ARG A 186 19.28 -1.40 7.43
C ARG A 186 20.27 -1.73 6.31
N ASP A 187 20.58 -3.00 6.12
CA ASP A 187 21.52 -3.44 5.09
C ASP A 187 21.02 -3.10 3.67
N ARG A 188 19.71 -3.25 3.42
CA ARG A 188 19.10 -2.80 2.16
C ARG A 188 19.14 -1.29 2.00
N LEU A 189 18.89 -0.54 3.07
CA LEU A 189 18.81 0.93 3.03
C LEU A 189 20.18 1.64 3.04
N LYS A 190 21.29 0.95 3.35
CA LYS A 190 22.65 1.52 3.28
C LYS A 190 22.99 2.11 1.91
N ILE A 191 22.50 1.51 0.84
CA ILE A 191 22.71 1.95 -0.56
C ILE A 191 21.54 2.78 -1.10
N PHE A 192 20.55 3.05 -0.27
CA PHE A 192 19.33 3.76 -0.65
C PHE A 192 19.55 5.27 -0.61
N ALA A 193 18.92 5.99 -1.53
CA ALA A 193 19.07 7.45 -1.58
C ALA A 193 18.44 8.09 -0.34
N LYS A 194 19.06 9.15 0.17
CA LYS A 194 18.42 9.98 1.20
C LYS A 194 17.19 10.68 0.60
N PRO A 195 16.12 10.90 1.39
CA PRO A 195 14.94 11.60 0.89
C PRO A 195 15.31 13.02 0.43
N ASP A 196 14.89 13.38 -0.77
CA ASP A 196 14.97 14.72 -1.33
C ASP A 196 13.59 15.38 -1.30
N ILE A 197 13.26 15.92 -0.14
CA ILE A 197 11.96 16.55 0.14
C ILE A 197 11.66 17.72 -0.82
N SER A 198 12.69 18.37 -1.35
CA SER A 198 12.53 19.51 -2.25
C SER A 198 11.87 19.13 -3.60
N LYS A 199 11.99 17.86 -4.00
CA LYS A 199 11.41 17.33 -5.24
C LYS A 199 9.91 17.04 -5.12
N MET A 200 9.42 16.73 -3.93
CA MET A 200 8.00 16.43 -3.70
C MET A 200 7.07 17.61 -4.02
N VAL A 201 7.57 18.84 -3.84
CA VAL A 201 6.77 20.06 -3.96
C VAL A 201 6.72 20.58 -5.41
N ARG A 202 7.61 20.12 -6.29
CA ARG A 202 7.79 20.72 -7.63
C ARG A 202 6.90 20.12 -8.73
N GLU A 203 6.40 18.90 -8.54
CA GLU A 203 5.64 18.19 -9.59
C GLU A 203 4.12 18.40 -9.55
N SER A 204 3.61 19.18 -8.59
CA SER A 204 2.16 19.48 -8.45
C SER A 204 1.73 20.78 -9.16
N GLY A 205 2.54 21.32 -10.07
CA GLY A 205 2.12 22.40 -10.98
C GLY A 205 1.49 21.83 -12.25
N PRO A 206 0.36 22.35 -12.75
CA PRO A 206 -0.16 21.93 -14.04
C PRO A 206 0.87 22.27 -15.13
N SER A 207 1.33 21.25 -15.85
CA SER A 207 2.04 21.42 -17.10
C SER A 207 1.08 22.04 -18.12
N PHE A 208 0.99 23.38 -18.13
CA PHE A 208 0.37 24.09 -19.22
C PHE A 208 1.18 23.82 -20.48
N THR A 209 0.66 22.96 -21.33
CA THR A 209 1.07 22.85 -22.73
C THR A 209 0.77 24.20 -23.38
N ASN A 210 1.82 24.96 -23.68
CA ASN A 210 1.70 26.12 -24.56
C ASN A 210 1.28 25.62 -25.94
N GLY A 211 -0.02 25.72 -26.24
CA GLY A 211 -0.55 25.65 -27.59
C GLY A 211 -0.05 26.86 -28.41
N PRO A 212 0.07 26.72 -29.74
CA PRO A 212 0.76 27.70 -30.56
C PRO A 212 -0.03 29.02 -30.61
N SER A 213 0.71 30.12 -30.43
CA SER A 213 0.28 31.48 -30.70
C SER A 213 -0.16 31.59 -32.16
N THR A 214 -1.46 31.68 -32.39
CA THR A 214 -2.02 32.21 -33.63
C THR A 214 -2.39 33.66 -33.35
N ASN A 215 -1.60 34.57 -33.91
CA ASN A 215 -2.02 35.94 -34.20
C ASN A 215 -1.25 36.38 -35.45
N GLU A 216 -2.04 36.94 -36.38
CA GLU A 216 -1.74 37.39 -37.75
C GLU A 216 -1.84 36.33 -38.87
#